data_AF-A0A956CC53-F1
#
_entry.id   AF-A0A956CC53-F1
#
_cell.length_a   1.000
_cell.length_b   1.000
_cell.length_c   1.000
_cell.angle_alpha   90.00
_cell.angle_beta   90.00
_cell.angle_gamma   90.00
#
_symmetry.space_group_name_H-M   'P 1'
#
loop_
_entity.id
_entity.type
_entity.pdbx_description
1 polymer ?
#
loop_
_entity_poly.entity_id
_entity_poly.type
_entity_poly.pdbx_seq_one_letter_code
_entity_poly.pdbx_strand_id
1 'polypeptide(L)'
;MSHVEAELIGYHFNALSPAARERVEHHLLACPRCCAALIALKRAIEVPDGAPSPAARTRLRRAVAQELKPRRRWETPLAVAVAACSVLALGAATRALTAGPGAPPYALSR
;
A
#
# COMPACT_ATOMS: atom_id res chain seq x y z
N MET A 1 20.39 34.22 -6.29
CA MET A 1 19.79 32.96 -5.81
C MET A 1 19.14 33.27 -4.47
N SER A 2 17.80 33.30 -4.39
CA SER A 2 17.10 33.59 -3.13
C SER A 2 17.34 32.45 -2.14
N HIS A 3 17.69 32.77 -0.90
CA HIS A 3 17.84 31.80 0.19
C HIS A 3 16.59 31.81 1.05
N VAL A 4 16.08 30.64 1.43
CA VAL A 4 14.86 30.47 2.24
C VAL A 4 15.13 30.20 3.72
N GLU A 5 16.39 30.37 4.18
CA GLU A 5 16.82 30.01 5.53
C GLU A 5 15.98 30.66 6.64
N ALA A 6 15.59 31.93 6.47
CA ALA A 6 14.74 32.63 7.42
C ALA A 6 13.33 32.03 7.57
N GLU A 7 12.83 31.34 6.54
CA GLU A 7 11.49 30.75 6.50
C GLU A 7 11.49 29.31 7.04
N LEU A 8 12.65 28.66 7.22
CA LEU A 8 12.76 27.24 7.59
C LEU A 8 12.16 26.92 8.96
N ILE A 9 12.28 27.83 9.95
CA ILE A 9 11.67 27.66 11.27
C ILE A 9 10.15 27.65 11.14
N GLY A 10 9.59 28.63 10.42
CA GLY A 10 8.15 28.68 10.14
C GLY A 10 7.67 27.47 9.37
N TYR A 11 8.48 26.98 8.41
CA TYR A 11 8.18 25.78 7.64
C TYR A 11 8.11 24.53 8.53
N HIS A 12 9.08 24.34 9.42
CA HIS A 12 9.13 23.20 10.34
C HIS A 12 7.92 23.13 11.27
N PHE A 13 7.52 24.28 11.84
CA PHE A 13 6.38 24.38 12.74
C PHE A 13 5.03 24.60 12.03
N ASN A 14 5.00 24.49 10.69
CA ASN A 14 3.81 24.71 9.87
C ASN A 14 3.13 26.07 10.12
N ALA A 15 3.93 27.11 10.36
CA ALA A 15 3.49 28.47 10.65
C ALA A 15 3.53 29.40 9.42
N LEU A 16 3.93 28.89 8.25
CA LEU A 16 3.91 29.66 7.00
C LEU A 16 2.50 29.69 6.38
N SER A 17 2.21 30.75 5.64
CA SER A 17 1.04 30.76 4.74
C SER A 17 1.20 29.70 3.63
N PRO A 18 0.11 29.21 3.02
CA PRO A 18 0.18 28.20 1.96
C PRO A 18 1.10 28.60 0.81
N ALA A 19 1.01 29.86 0.35
CA ALA A 19 1.86 30.37 -0.72
C ALA A 19 3.34 30.47 -0.33
N ALA A 20 3.66 30.78 0.93
CA ALA A 20 5.04 30.78 1.40
C ALA A 20 5.59 29.36 1.54
N ARG A 21 4.76 28.44 2.04
CA ARG A 21 5.10 27.02 2.16
C ARG A 21 5.45 26.41 0.81
N GLU A 22 4.63 26.63 -0.21
CA GLU A 22 4.86 26.11 -1.57
C GLU A 22 6.19 26.62 -2.16
N ARG A 23 6.51 27.90 -1.98
CA ARG A 23 7.80 28.46 -2.42
C ARG A 23 8.99 27.79 -1.74
N VAL A 24 8.90 27.57 -0.42
CA VAL A 24 9.95 26.88 0.34
C VAL A 24 10.09 25.44 -0.16
N GLU A 25 9.00 24.71 -0.33
CA GLU A 25 9.01 23.33 -0.84
C GLU A 25 9.66 23.23 -2.22
N HIS A 26 9.26 24.09 -3.15
CA HIS A 26 9.87 24.17 -4.48
C HIS A 26 11.38 24.48 -4.41
N HIS A 27 11.80 25.39 -3.52
CA HIS A 27 13.22 25.71 -3.35
C HIS A 27 14.01 24.54 -2.76
N LEU A 28 13.46 23.83 -1.78
CA LEU A 28 14.12 22.69 -1.13
C LEU A 28 14.40 21.54 -2.10
N LEU A 29 13.57 21.36 -3.12
CA LEU A 29 13.79 20.38 -4.19
C LEU A 29 14.98 20.74 -5.09
N ALA A 30 15.28 22.03 -5.26
CA ALA A 30 16.30 22.52 -6.17
C ALA A 30 17.63 22.91 -5.48
N CYS A 31 17.64 23.10 -4.16
CA CYS A 31 18.78 23.64 -3.41
C CYS A 31 19.25 22.69 -2.30
N PRO A 32 20.29 21.87 -2.54
CA PRO A 32 20.83 20.94 -1.56
C PRO A 32 21.29 21.60 -0.25
N ARG A 33 21.82 22.83 -0.34
CA ARG A 33 22.28 23.62 0.82
C ARG A 33 21.13 23.95 1.77
N CYS A 34 20.01 24.44 1.25
CA CYS A 34 18.83 24.74 2.06
C CYS A 34 18.13 23.47 2.57
N CYS A 35 18.16 22.38 1.81
CA CYS A 35 17.70 21.07 2.28
C CYS A 35 18.54 20.56 3.47
N ALA A 36 19.88 20.66 3.38
CA ALA A 36 20.77 20.30 4.48
C ALA A 36 20.53 21.17 5.73
N ALA A 37 20.31 22.48 5.55
CA ALA A 37 19.97 23.38 6.65
C ALA A 37 18.65 22.99 7.34
N LEU A 38 17.61 22.63 6.57
CA LEU A 38 16.36 22.13 7.14
C LEU A 38 16.57 20.82 7.91
N ILE A 39 17.34 19.87 7.39
CA ILE A 39 17.63 18.61 8.09
C ILE A 39 18.37 18.87 9.41
N ALA A 40 19.36 19.77 9.40
CA ALA A 40 20.08 20.17 10.61
C ALA A 40 19.15 20.81 11.65
N LEU A 41 18.28 21.73 11.21
CA LEU A 41 17.26 22.35 12.06
C LEU A 41 16.32 21.30 12.67
N LYS A 42 15.78 20.40 11.83
CA LYS A 42 14.90 19.32 12.31
C LYS A 42 15.60 18.45 13.34
N ARG A 43 16.86 18.06 13.12
CA ARG A 43 17.61 17.28 14.11
C ARG A 43 17.81 18.06 15.40
N ALA A 44 18.16 19.34 15.33
CA ALA A 44 18.36 20.15 16.53
C ALA A 44 17.08 20.27 17.38
N ILE A 45 15.90 20.27 16.76
CA ILE A 45 14.61 20.38 17.44
C ILE A 45 14.04 19.01 17.85
N GLU A 46 14.11 18.03 16.96
CA GLU A 46 13.45 16.73 17.09
C GLU A 46 14.31 15.70 17.82
N VAL A 47 15.62 15.90 18.02
CA VAL A 47 16.45 14.96 18.78
C VAL A 47 15.94 14.96 20.22
N PRO A 48 15.22 13.90 20.64
CA PRO A 48 14.83 13.74 22.03
C PRO A 48 16.08 13.30 22.80
N ASP A 49 16.11 13.55 24.10
CA ASP A 49 17.10 12.92 24.96
C ASP A 49 16.98 11.39 24.87
N GLY A 50 17.90 10.79 24.12
CA GLY A 50 18.12 9.34 24.11
C GLY A 50 17.68 8.60 22.84
N ALA A 51 18.52 7.65 22.44
CA ALA A 51 18.15 6.66 21.45
C ALA A 51 16.94 5.82 21.92
N PRO A 52 16.07 5.35 21.00
CA PRO A 52 14.96 4.48 21.37
C PRO A 52 15.47 3.24 22.12
N SER A 53 14.74 2.86 23.18
CA SER A 53 15.11 1.71 24.01
C SER A 53 15.25 0.43 23.16
N PRO A 54 16.08 -0.55 23.58
CA PRO A 54 16.23 -1.81 22.85
C PRO A 54 14.90 -2.51 22.59
N ALA A 55 13.97 -2.46 23.56
CA ALA A 55 12.63 -3.02 23.43
C ALA A 55 11.79 -2.31 22.34
N ALA A 56 11.82 -0.97 22.28
CA ALA A 56 11.14 -0.21 21.24
C ALA A 56 11.69 -0.54 19.85
N ARG A 57 13.02 -0.65 19.73
CA ARG A 57 13.70 -1.00 18.47
C ARG A 57 13.33 -2.41 18.00
N THR A 58 13.27 -3.39 18.91
CA THR A 58 12.86 -4.76 18.59
C THR A 58 11.40 -4.83 18.14
N ARG A 59 10.49 -4.11 18.83
CA ARG A 59 9.07 -4.02 18.41
C ARG A 59 8.92 -3.43 17.01
N LEU A 60 9.63 -2.33 16.72
CA LEU A 60 9.61 -1.71 15.40
C LEU A 60 10.10 -2.66 14.31
N ARG A 61 11.23 -3.34 14.53
CA ARG A 61 11.77 -4.32 13.56
C ARG A 61 10.80 -5.45 13.27
N ARG A 62 10.11 -5.95 14.29
CA ARG A 62 9.09 -7.00 14.13
C ARG A 62 7.91 -6.51 13.29
N ALA A 63 7.41 -5.31 13.56
CA ALA A 63 6.31 -4.72 12.79
C ALA A 63 6.68 -4.55 11.31
N VAL A 64 7.87 -3.98 11.04
CA VAL A 64 8.38 -3.82 9.66
C VAL A 64 8.53 -5.17 8.96
N ALA A 65 9.07 -6.19 9.64
CA ALA A 65 9.22 -7.52 9.07
C ALA A 65 7.88 -8.21 8.73
N GLN A 66 6.80 -7.88 9.45
CA GLN A 66 5.46 -8.36 9.14
C GLN A 66 4.88 -7.67 7.91
N GLU A 67 5.04 -6.35 7.83
CA GLU A 67 4.53 -5.55 6.70
C GLU A 67 5.24 -5.91 5.38
N LEU A 68 6.55 -6.14 5.47
CA LEU A 68 7.37 -6.51 4.30
C LEU A 68 7.35 -8.01 3.99
N LYS A 69 6.55 -8.81 4.70
CA LYS A 69 6.54 -10.27 4.50
C LYS A 69 6.04 -10.57 3.08
N PRO A 70 6.84 -11.25 2.24
CA PRO A 70 6.39 -11.57 0.89
C PRO A 70 5.17 -12.49 0.95
N ARG A 71 4.11 -12.15 0.19
CA ARG A 71 2.95 -13.03 0.01
C ARG A 71 3.43 -14.39 -0.51
N ARG A 72 2.90 -15.48 0.06
CA ARG A 72 3.36 -16.84 -0.25
C ARG A 72 2.97 -17.14 -1.71
N ARG A 73 3.99 -17.25 -2.59
CA ARG A 73 3.84 -17.32 -4.07
C ARG A 73 3.00 -18.50 -4.60
N TRP A 74 2.70 -19.49 -3.77
CA TRP A 74 1.92 -20.68 -4.12
C TRP A 74 0.43 -20.55 -3.77
N GLU A 75 0.00 -19.45 -3.11
CA GLU A 75 -1.43 -19.16 -2.87
C GLU A 75 -2.17 -18.87 -4.19
N THR A 76 -1.51 -18.19 -5.13
CA THR A 76 -2.06 -17.87 -6.46
C THR A 76 -2.30 -19.09 -7.34
N PRO A 77 -1.34 -20.01 -7.57
CA PRO A 77 -1.60 -21.20 -8.36
C PRO A 77 -2.61 -22.14 -7.70
N LEU A 78 -2.65 -22.22 -6.36
CA LEU A 78 -3.63 -23.03 -5.66
C LEU A 78 -5.05 -22.45 -5.79
N ALA A 79 -5.22 -21.13 -5.66
CA ALA A 79 -6.50 -20.47 -5.89
C ALA A 79 -7.00 -20.66 -7.33
N VAL A 80 -6.10 -20.57 -8.32
CA VAL A 80 -6.42 -20.82 -9.74
C VAL A 80 -6.82 -22.27 -9.96
N ALA A 81 -6.11 -23.24 -9.38
CA ALA A 81 -6.45 -24.65 -9.49
C ALA A 81 -7.83 -24.95 -8.89
N VAL A 82 -8.14 -24.41 -7.71
CA VAL A 82 -9.45 -24.54 -7.08
C VAL A 82 -10.54 -23.95 -7.97
N ALA A 83 -10.35 -22.72 -8.48
CA ALA A 83 -11.31 -22.07 -9.36
C ALA A 83 -11.56 -22.88 -10.65
N ALA A 84 -10.50 -23.40 -11.27
CA ALA A 84 -10.60 -24.23 -12.47
C ALA A 84 -11.39 -25.52 -12.20
N CYS A 85 -11.09 -26.21 -11.10
CA CYS A 85 -11.83 -27.41 -10.68
C CYS A 85 -13.32 -27.10 -10.43
N SER A 86 -13.65 -25.97 -9.80
CA SER A 86 -15.04 -25.55 -9.57
C SER A 86 -15.79 -25.34 -10.87
N VAL A 87 -15.19 -24.67 -11.86
CA VAL A 87 -15.80 -24.44 -13.18
C VAL A 87 -16.03 -25.74 -13.92
N LEU A 88 -15.04 -26.65 -13.91
CA LEU A 88 -15.16 -27.96 -14.55
C LEU A 88 -16.25 -28.82 -13.90
N ALA A 89 -16.30 -28.86 -12.57
CA ALA A 89 -17.30 -29.61 -11.82
C ALA A 89 -18.72 -29.08 -12.10
N LEU A 90 -18.89 -27.75 -12.14
CA LEU A 90 -20.18 -27.14 -12.45
C LEU A 90 -20.62 -27.48 -13.88
N GLY A 91 -19.72 -27.36 -14.86
CA GLY A 91 -20.02 -27.71 -16.25
C GLY A 91 -20.38 -29.19 -16.44
N ALA A 92 -19.69 -30.09 -15.74
CA ALA A 92 -20.00 -31.52 -15.74
C ALA A 92 -21.39 -31.80 -15.13
N ALA A 93 -21.74 -31.13 -14.02
CA ALA A 93 -23.05 -31.25 -13.40
C ALA A 93 -24.16 -30.72 -14.32
N THR A 94 -23.97 -29.57 -14.97
CA THR A 94 -24.94 -29.03 -15.95
C THR A 94 -25.15 -30.00 -17.10
N ARG A 95 -24.09 -30.60 -17.64
CA ARG A 95 -24.22 -31.63 -18.68
C ARG A 95 -24.97 -32.85 -18.20
N ALA A 96 -24.69 -33.36 -17.00
CA ALA A 96 -25.40 -34.50 -16.45
C ALA A 96 -26.90 -34.22 -16.27
N LEU A 97 -27.26 -33.02 -15.83
CA LEU A 97 -28.65 -32.60 -15.64
C LEU A 97 -29.41 -32.36 -16.97
N THR A 98 -28.70 -31.94 -18.02
CA THR A 98 -29.31 -31.60 -19.33
C THR A 98 -29.26 -32.75 -20.34
N ALA A 99 -28.40 -33.75 -20.15
CA ALA A 99 -28.31 -34.95 -20.99
C ALA A 99 -29.36 -36.04 -20.66
N GLY A 100 -30.29 -35.76 -19.74
CA GLY A 100 -31.43 -36.63 -19.48
C GLY A 100 -32.38 -36.71 -20.70
N PRO A 101 -33.02 -37.87 -20.96
CA PRO A 101 -33.94 -38.00 -22.07
C PRO A 101 -35.18 -37.12 -21.85
N GLY A 102 -35.19 -35.95 -22.49
CA GLY A 102 -36.38 -35.14 -22.65
C GLY A 102 -37.33 -35.87 -23.60
N ALA A 103 -38.20 -36.73 -23.07
CA ALA A 103 -39.31 -37.26 -23.83
C ALA A 103 -40.28 -36.10 -24.11
N PRO A 104 -40.49 -35.67 -25.37
CA PRO A 104 -41.58 -34.77 -25.68
C PRO A 104 -42.91 -35.49 -25.37
N PRO A 105 -43.88 -34.86 -24.67
CA PRO A 105 -45.16 -35.49 -24.42
C PRO A 105 -45.95 -35.57 -25.73
N TYR A 106 -45.82 -36.66 -26.47
CA TYR A 106 -46.77 -37.03 -27.52
C TYR A 106 -47.68 -38.14 -27.01
N ALA A 107 -48.96 -37.81 -26.80
CA ALA A 107 -50.10 -38.70 -27.04
C ALA A 107 -51.41 -37.91 -26.88
N LEU A 108 -51.73 -37.03 -27.83
CA LEU A 108 -53.14 -36.76 -28.16
C LEU A 108 -53.54 -37.79 -29.21
N SER A 109 -53.91 -38.99 -28.74
CA SER A 109 -54.57 -40.00 -29.57
C SER A 109 -56.01 -39.57 -29.81
N ARG A 110 -56.38 -39.45 -31.08
CA ARG A 110 -57.75 -39.25 -31.57
C ARG A 110 -58.49 -40.58 -31.66
#